data_AF-A0A7X1J9D9-F1
#
_entry.id   AF-A0A7X1J9D9-F1
#
_cell.length_a   1.000
_cell.length_b   1.000
_cell.length_c   1.000
_cell.angle_alpha   90.00
_cell.angle_beta   90.00
_cell.angle_gamma   90.00
#
_symmetry.space_group_name_H-M   'P 1'
#
loop_
_entity.id
_entity.type
_entity.pdbx_description
1 polymer ?
#
loop_
_entity_poly.entity_id
_entity_poly.type
_entity_poly.pdbx_seq_one_letter_code
_entity_poly.pdbx_strand_id
1 'polypeptide(L)'
;MARGFRVEVPEDDEGRAAALVPAAEMFARTAELPMRRLTGTAPELEPEWARVTGSNNTRVVVTPEEPVAFKDAFEALVAPCATRDPAEVPDGARGVRLLGYALPEASDGPPA
;
A
#
# COMPACT_ATOMS: atom_id res chain seq x y z
N MET A 1 2.78 -17.59 -3.01
CA MET A 1 3.60 -16.93 -1.97
C MET A 1 3.46 -15.42 -2.13
N ALA A 2 2.75 -14.76 -1.21
CA ALA A 2 2.64 -13.30 -1.21
C ALA A 2 4.01 -12.68 -0.89
N ARG A 3 4.54 -11.86 -1.82
CA ARG A 3 5.83 -11.18 -1.64
C ARG A 3 5.57 -9.75 -1.16
N GLY A 4 5.10 -9.63 0.08
CA GLY A 4 5.04 -8.37 0.81
C GLY A 4 6.25 -8.28 1.72
N PHE A 5 7.20 -7.39 1.42
CA PHE A 5 8.37 -7.18 2.28
C PHE A 5 7.95 -6.24 3.42
N ARG A 6 7.85 -6.78 4.64
CA ARG A 6 7.75 -5.97 5.87
C ARG A 6 9.15 -5.44 6.19
N VAL A 7 9.28 -4.14 6.37
CA VAL A 7 10.46 -3.53 6.96
C VAL A 7 10.06 -3.13 8.38
N GLU A 8 10.56 -3.85 9.38
CA GLU A 8 10.49 -3.38 10.76
C GLU A 8 11.57 -2.33 10.95
N VAL A 9 11.21 -1.18 11.53
CA VAL A 9 12.17 -0.11 11.83
C VAL A 9 12.71 -0.40 13.24
N PRO A 10 13.99 -0.78 13.40
CA PRO A 10 14.59 -0.93 14.71
C PRO A 10 14.71 0.41 15.43
N GLU A 11 14.72 0.39 16.77
CA GLU A 11 14.67 1.60 17.59
C GLU A 11 15.99 2.38 17.67
N ASP A 12 17.12 1.77 17.28
CA ASP A 12 18.46 2.36 17.28
C ASP A 12 18.78 3.15 16.00
N ASP A 13 19.69 4.12 16.09
CA ASP A 13 19.98 5.04 14.97
C ASP A 13 20.58 4.31 13.75
N GLU A 14 21.34 3.23 13.97
CA GLU A 14 21.88 2.38 12.92
C GLU A 14 20.78 1.56 12.23
N GLY A 15 19.82 1.03 13.00
CA GLY A 15 18.66 0.32 12.47
C GLY A 15 17.68 1.22 11.75
N ARG A 16 17.47 2.46 12.20
CA ARG A 16 16.66 3.47 11.48
C ARG A 16 17.26 3.76 10.10
N ALA A 17 18.58 3.97 10.03
CA ALA A 17 19.27 4.18 8.75
C ALA A 17 19.19 2.93 7.84
N ALA A 18 19.32 1.74 8.43
CA ALA A 18 19.21 0.47 7.69
C ALA A 18 17.79 0.22 7.15
N ALA A 19 16.73 0.62 7.88
CA ALA A 19 15.34 0.47 7.42
C ALA A 19 14.97 1.44 6.27
N LEU A 20 15.67 2.56 6.14
CA LEU A 20 15.44 3.51 5.03
C LEU A 20 15.84 2.94 3.67
N VAL A 21 16.87 2.09 3.59
CA VAL A 21 17.35 1.54 2.32
C VAL A 21 16.33 0.59 1.67
N PRO A 22 15.79 -0.43 2.37
CA PRO A 22 14.71 -1.27 1.84
C PRO A 22 13.43 -0.48 1.52
N ALA A 23 13.09 0.53 2.34
CA ALA A 23 11.94 1.38 2.07
C ALA A 23 12.12 2.22 0.80
N ALA A 24 13.29 2.85 0.63
CA ALA A 24 13.62 3.63 -0.56
C ALA A 24 13.63 2.77 -1.83
N GLU A 25 14.17 1.54 -1.75
CA GLU A 25 14.13 0.61 -2.88
C GLU A 25 12.70 0.18 -3.21
N MET A 26 11.86 -0.08 -2.21
CA MET A 26 10.44 -0.34 -2.41
C MET A 26 9.77 0.82 -3.14
N PHE A 27 9.94 2.05 -2.65
CA PHE A 27 9.39 3.25 -3.29
C PHE A 27 9.90 3.42 -4.71
N ALA A 28 11.20 3.28 -4.96
CA ALA A 28 11.77 3.39 -6.32
C ALA A 28 11.14 2.38 -7.29
N ARG A 29 10.89 1.15 -6.83
CA ARG A 29 10.26 0.09 -7.64
C ARG A 29 8.76 0.31 -7.87
N THR A 30 8.06 1.04 -6.99
CA THR A 30 6.60 1.17 -7.02
C THR A 30 6.08 2.57 -7.39
N ALA A 31 6.92 3.60 -7.37
CA ALA A 31 6.51 5.00 -7.55
C ALA A 31 5.86 5.28 -8.91
N GLU A 32 6.26 4.57 -9.97
CA GLU A 32 5.68 4.75 -11.30
C GLU A 32 4.34 4.02 -11.49
N LEU A 33 4.01 3.05 -10.62
CA LEU A 33 2.85 2.20 -10.81
C LEU A 33 1.51 2.96 -10.83
N PRO A 34 1.28 3.97 -9.96
CA PRO A 34 0.06 4.79 -10.03
C PRO A 34 -0.07 5.52 -11.38
N MET A 35 1.03 6.08 -11.90
CA MET A 35 1.02 6.79 -13.19
C MET A 35 0.83 5.84 -14.37
N ARG A 36 1.51 4.69 -14.38
CA ARG A 36 1.31 3.65 -15.41
C ARG A 36 -0.11 3.10 -15.40
N ARG A 37 -0.71 2.92 -14.22
CA ARG A 37 -2.12 2.56 -14.09
C ARG A 37 -3.00 3.63 -14.72
N LEU A 38 -2.80 4.90 -14.38
CA LEU A 38 -3.63 6.02 -14.85
C LEU A 38 -3.61 6.16 -16.38
N THR A 39 -2.44 6.02 -17.01
CA THR A 39 -2.27 6.23 -18.45
C THR A 39 -2.44 4.97 -19.29
N GLY A 40 -2.23 3.79 -18.72
CA GLY A 40 -2.29 2.52 -19.44
C GLY A 40 -3.53 1.70 -19.12
N THR A 41 -3.64 1.20 -17.89
CA THR A 41 -4.67 0.21 -17.53
C THR A 41 -6.04 0.84 -17.30
N ALA A 42 -6.11 2.01 -16.64
CA ALA A 42 -7.37 2.62 -16.22
C ALA A 42 -8.35 2.95 -17.36
N PRO A 43 -7.92 3.45 -18.54
CA PRO A 43 -8.82 3.72 -19.66
C PRO A 43 -9.47 2.47 -20.28
N GLU A 44 -8.83 1.31 -20.12
CA GLU A 44 -9.26 0.03 -20.70
C GLU A 44 -10.07 -0.82 -19.72
N LEU A 45 -10.25 -0.37 -18.47
CA LEU A 45 -10.95 -1.14 -17.45
C LEU A 45 -12.44 -1.25 -17.75
N GLU A 46 -12.96 -2.46 -17.55
CA GLU A 46 -14.39 -2.73 -17.60
C GLU A 46 -15.12 -1.91 -16.51
N PRO A 47 -16.35 -1.41 -16.76
CA PRO A 47 -17.03 -0.46 -15.88
C PRO A 47 -17.22 -0.95 -14.42
N GLU A 48 -17.41 -2.26 -14.21
CA GLU A 48 -17.47 -2.83 -12.86
C GLU A 48 -16.14 -2.68 -12.10
N TRP A 49 -15.00 -2.85 -12.78
CA TRP A 49 -13.67 -2.70 -12.18
C TRP A 49 -13.27 -1.24 -12.03
N ALA A 50 -13.63 -0.38 -12.97
CA ALA A 50 -13.39 1.06 -12.88
C ALA A 50 -14.07 1.69 -11.64
N ARG A 51 -15.27 1.22 -11.26
CA ARG A 51 -16.00 1.72 -10.09
C ARG A 51 -15.37 1.33 -8.75
N VAL A 52 -14.80 0.13 -8.65
CA VAL A 52 -14.29 -0.41 -7.39
C VAL A 52 -12.77 -0.29 -7.26
N THR A 53 -12.07 0.04 -8.34
CA THR A 53 -10.63 0.27 -8.33
C THR A 53 -10.37 1.76 -8.55
N GLY A 54 -10.14 2.47 -7.44
CA GLY A 54 -9.84 3.90 -7.42
C GLY A 54 -8.67 4.23 -6.50
N SER A 55 -8.28 5.50 -6.47
CA SER A 55 -7.29 6.01 -5.52
C SER A 55 -8.04 6.68 -4.37
N ASN A 56 -7.75 6.26 -3.14
CA ASN A 56 -8.23 6.95 -1.95
C ASN A 56 -7.13 7.91 -1.48
N ASN A 57 -7.41 9.21 -1.52
CA ASN A 57 -6.54 10.24 -0.95
C ASN A 57 -7.33 10.97 0.13
N THR A 58 -7.15 10.54 1.38
CA THR A 58 -7.90 11.05 2.52
C THR A 58 -6.92 11.48 3.61
N ARG A 59 -7.02 12.74 4.02
CA ARG A 59 -6.25 13.30 5.14
C ARG A 59 -6.98 13.03 6.45
N VAL A 60 -6.27 12.53 7.45
CA VAL A 60 -6.79 12.26 8.81
C VAL A 60 -5.81 12.81 9.85
N VAL A 61 -6.33 13.22 11.00
CA VAL A 61 -5.53 13.65 12.16
C VAL A 61 -5.56 12.52 13.17
N VAL A 62 -4.39 11.96 13.50
CA VAL A 62 -4.27 10.72 14.27
C VAL A 62 -3.09 10.75 15.24
N THR A 63 -3.14 9.94 16.29
CA THR A 63 -2.01 9.65 17.19
C THR A 63 -1.04 8.64 16.56
N PRO A 64 0.17 8.42 17.10
CA PRO A 64 1.11 7.43 16.57
C PRO A 64 0.61 5.97 16.60
N GLU A 65 -0.28 5.63 17.54
CA GLU A 65 -0.81 4.27 17.71
C GLU A 65 -1.88 3.93 16.65
N GLU A 66 -2.63 4.92 16.19
CA GLU A 66 -3.74 4.73 15.26
C GLU A 66 -3.28 4.23 13.87
N PRO A 67 -2.19 4.73 13.25
CA PRO A 67 -1.61 4.15 12.04
C PRO A 67 -1.20 2.69 12.20
N VAL A 68 -0.72 2.27 13.37
CA VAL A 68 -0.41 0.86 13.64
C VAL A 68 -1.69 0.03 13.60
N ALA A 69 -2.74 0.49 14.28
CA ALA A 69 -4.06 -0.17 14.24
C ALA A 69 -4.65 -0.22 12.82
N PHE A 70 -4.48 0.82 12.00
CA PHE A 70 -4.91 0.82 10.59
C PHE A 70 -4.17 -0.23 9.78
N LYS A 71 -2.85 -0.33 9.96
CA LYS A 71 -2.02 -1.32 9.27
C LYS A 71 -2.43 -2.74 9.64
N ASP A 72 -2.62 -3.00 10.93
CA ASP A 72 -3.01 -4.34 11.42
C ASP A 72 -4.41 -4.74 10.94
N ALA A 73 -5.37 -3.80 10.97
CA ALA A 73 -6.71 -4.03 10.43
C ALA A 73 -6.70 -4.29 8.92
N PHE A 74 -5.89 -3.54 8.17
CA PHE A 74 -5.72 -3.75 6.73
C PHE A 74 -5.06 -5.10 6.41
N GLU A 75 -4.04 -5.49 7.17
CA GLU A 75 -3.36 -6.79 7.02
C GLU A 75 -4.33 -7.95 7.29
N ALA A 76 -5.08 -7.90 8.39
CA ALA A 76 -6.09 -8.90 8.72
C ALA A 76 -7.17 -9.02 7.63
N LEU A 77 -7.57 -7.88 7.01
CA LEU A 77 -8.54 -7.86 5.92
C LEU A 77 -8.01 -8.51 4.64
N VAL A 78 -6.75 -8.28 4.28
CA VAL A 78 -6.15 -8.75 3.00
C VAL A 78 -5.59 -10.16 3.11
N ALA A 79 -5.19 -10.61 4.31
CA ALA A 79 -4.54 -11.91 4.53
C ALA A 79 -5.28 -13.09 3.88
N PRO A 80 -6.61 -13.25 4.01
CA PRO A 80 -7.33 -14.36 3.37
C PRO A 80 -7.23 -14.38 1.83
N CYS A 81 -7.13 -13.21 1.20
CA CYS A 81 -6.97 -13.11 -0.25
C CYS A 81 -5.52 -13.37 -0.69
N ALA A 82 -4.54 -13.01 0.15
CA ALA A 82 -3.12 -13.19 -0.14
C ALA A 82 -2.63 -14.64 0.06
N THR A 83 -3.29 -15.39 0.95
CA THR A 83 -2.95 -16.79 1.27
C THR A 83 -3.91 -17.81 0.67
N ARG A 84 -4.88 -17.38 -0.15
CA ARG A 84 -5.85 -18.28 -0.79
C ARG A 84 -5.14 -19.32 -1.66
N ASP A 85 -5.61 -20.57 -1.58
CA ASP A 85 -5.16 -21.63 -2.49
C ASP A 85 -5.51 -21.22 -3.94
N PRO A 86 -4.55 -21.29 -4.89
CA PRO A 86 -4.84 -21.05 -6.31
C PRO A 86 -6.03 -21.84 -6.87
N ALA A 87 -6.28 -23.05 -6.37
CA ALA A 87 -7.41 -23.88 -6.78
C ALA A 87 -8.77 -23.38 -6.25
N GLU A 88 -8.77 -22.51 -5.24
CA GLU A 88 -9.96 -21.94 -4.61
C GLU A 88 -10.26 -20.51 -5.08
N VAL A 89 -9.53 -20.01 -6.09
CA VAL A 89 -9.76 -18.67 -6.65
C VAL A 89 -11.10 -18.66 -7.42
N PRO A 90 -12.07 -17.80 -7.04
CA PRO A 90 -13.37 -17.76 -7.72
C PRO A 90 -13.25 -17.34 -9.19
N ASP A 91 -14.16 -17.85 -10.02
CA ASP A 91 -14.26 -17.45 -11.42
C ASP A 91 -14.46 -15.92 -11.54
N GLY A 92 -13.73 -15.31 -12.46
CA GLY A 92 -13.75 -13.86 -12.68
C GLY A 92 -12.91 -13.04 -11.69
N ALA A 93 -12.23 -13.65 -10.73
CA ALA A 93 -11.28 -12.94 -9.87
C ALA A 93 -10.07 -12.42 -10.68
N ARG A 94 -9.59 -11.22 -10.35
CA ARG A 94 -8.43 -10.58 -10.98
C ARG A 94 -7.40 -10.20 -9.92
N GLY A 95 -6.12 -10.36 -10.25
CA GLY A 95 -5.03 -9.88 -9.41
C GLY A 95 -5.07 -8.35 -9.29
N VAL A 96 -5.23 -7.85 -8.07
CA VAL A 96 -5.20 -6.42 -7.76
C VAL A 96 -3.98 -6.12 -6.91
N ARG A 97 -3.23 -5.09 -7.28
CA ARG A 97 -2.12 -4.58 -6.47
C ARG A 97 -2.63 -3.45 -5.58
N LEU A 98 -2.52 -3.62 -4.27
CA LEU A 98 -2.82 -2.59 -3.28
C LEU A 98 -1.50 -1.92 -2.87
N LEU A 99 -1.45 -0.59 -2.96
CA LEU A 99 -0.34 0.23 -2.48
C LEU A 99 -0.90 1.20 -1.44
N GLY A 100 -0.30 1.22 -0.25
CA GLY A 100 -0.67 2.13 0.83
C GLY A 100 0.55 2.88 1.32
N TYR A 101 0.43 4.19 1.46
CA TYR A 101 1.48 5.05 1.99
C TYR A 101 0.91 5.88 3.14
N ALA A 102 1.53 5.78 4.33
CA ALA A 102 1.30 6.72 5.41
C ALA A 102 2.40 7.78 5.34
N LEU A 103 2.03 9.02 5.01
CA LEU A 103 2.96 10.12 4.81
C LEU A 103 2.76 11.12 5.95
N PRO A 104 3.66 11.19 6.94
CA PRO A 104 3.57 12.22 7.96
C PRO A 104 3.81 13.58 7.31
N GLU A 105 3.07 14.59 7.75
CA GLU A 105 3.40 15.96 7.42
C GLU A 105 4.66 16.39 8.16
N ALA A 106 5.45 17.27 7.54
CA ALA A 106 6.59 17.88 8.21
C ALA A 106 6.10 18.65 9.45
N SER A 107 6.87 18.58 10.54
CA SER A 107 6.50 19.22 11.82
C SER A 107 6.36 20.74 11.74
N ASP A 108 6.82 21.37 10.64
CA ASP A 108 6.60 22.79 10.34
C ASP A 108 6.29 22.99 8.84
N GLY A 109 5.04 23.32 8.52
CA GLY A 109 4.63 23.83 7.21
C GLY A 109 3.10 23.96 7.09
N PRO A 110 2.56 25.10 6.60
CA PRO A 110 1.12 25.25 6.42
C PRO A 110 0.60 24.26 5.36
N PRO A 111 -0.66 23.81 5.47
CA PRO A 111 -1.23 22.77 4.61
C PRO A 111 -1.23 23.21 3.13
N ALA A 112 -0.78 22.30 2.26
CA ALA A 112 -1.00 22.37 0.81
C ALA A 112 -2.38 21.83 0.44
#